data_AF-A0A2K1EPL3-F1
#
_entry.id   AF-A0A2K1EPL3-F1
#
_cell.length_a   1.000
_cell.length_b   1.000
_cell.length_c   1.000
_cell.angle_alpha   90.00
_cell.angle_beta   90.00
_cell.angle_gamma   90.00
#
_symmetry.space_group_name_H-M   'P 1'
#
loop_
_entity.id
_entity.type
_entity.pdbx_description
1 polymer ?
#
loop_
_entity_poly.entity_id
_entity_poly.type
_entity_poly.pdbx_seq_one_letter_code
_entity_poly.pdbx_strand_id
1 'polypeptide(L)'
;MHDKMNGTSLPKTSFLSAFAGAIVLALVHQYLFFGHGLGVSMPIFVIGFYAYMYAFNRDRFQLGSWIGRLLFVIIFMLALTYALFNNPVLYVLNALAIPALISVHMVLLFGEKRHGWSEPGIIGQALSHWFYQNFRHIVTPFRMVKTIALRNVKDERKRVLGKVMIGLLIALPLLFIIISLLASADGMFEKLLAGVPEWIGTLSFGSGLPRLIWTCFFTFCFFCYLWGFVQPAPRNTQRETQSWHGLDERTNGQTTEYDGHSSVMIDRPTVPYHEPVAIKFDPVITATVLIVMNLVYVVFVVLQFGYLFGAWEGALPEGTSYAEYARRGFGELVMVTGINFVLMISVLKWTEFGSGIVQKMNSGLLYILVGCSGVMLYSGYTRLVMYEEAYGYTYTRYLVHAFMIFLGLLLFIAAMRIHFRQLPLAKYYIVLALVAYVVVNYVGIDIRIAENNLERYRTTSVIDKEYLSELSADAIPLLIDFSRKEHGSLDEFLQARLTSMTREESAWPEFNWAKYRAQRELHDYILE
;
A
#
# COMPACT_ATOMS: atom_id res chain seq x y z
N MET A 1 36.46 -30.04 -11.21
CA MET A 1 37.02 -30.48 -9.91
C MET A 1 36.68 -29.42 -8.88
N HIS A 2 35.43 -29.39 -8.42
CA HIS A 2 34.97 -29.99 -7.15
C HIS A 2 35.33 -29.14 -5.92
N ASP A 3 34.77 -27.93 -5.80
CA ASP A 3 34.52 -27.31 -4.48
C ASP A 3 33.46 -26.18 -4.50
N LYS A 4 32.27 -26.42 -5.06
CA LYS A 4 31.15 -25.46 -5.03
C LYS A 4 29.78 -26.10 -4.76
N MET A 5 29.75 -27.19 -3.99
CA MET A 5 28.51 -27.83 -3.53
C MET A 5 28.55 -28.11 -2.02
N ASN A 6 28.86 -27.09 -1.22
CA ASN A 6 28.55 -27.10 0.21
C ASN A 6 27.89 -25.77 0.54
N GLY A 7 26.71 -25.85 1.17
CA GLY A 7 25.90 -24.70 1.56
C GLY A 7 26.76 -23.65 2.27
N THR A 8 26.94 -22.51 1.60
CA THR A 8 27.78 -21.42 2.08
C THR A 8 27.13 -20.83 3.32
N SER A 9 27.64 -21.22 4.49
CA SER A 9 27.54 -20.41 5.69
C SER A 9 28.08 -19.02 5.36
N LEU A 10 27.20 -18.02 5.26
CA LEU A 10 27.59 -16.62 5.14
C LEU A 10 28.59 -16.29 6.25
N PRO A 11 29.70 -15.59 5.95
CA PRO A 11 30.74 -15.33 6.95
C PRO A 11 30.13 -14.56 8.13
N LYS A 12 30.48 -14.94 9.35
CA LYS A 12 29.92 -14.38 10.61
C LYS A 12 29.99 -12.85 10.68
N THR A 13 30.96 -12.27 9.97
CA THR A 13 31.13 -10.83 9.82
C THR A 13 29.92 -10.17 9.14
N SER A 14 29.35 -10.80 8.11
CA SER A 14 28.16 -10.30 7.38
C SER A 14 26.90 -10.26 8.25
N PHE A 15 26.72 -11.23 9.15
CA PHE A 15 25.59 -11.22 10.08
C PHE A 15 25.71 -10.09 11.10
N LEU A 16 26.88 -9.96 11.72
CA LEU A 16 27.08 -8.98 12.79
C LEU A 16 26.98 -7.56 12.25
N SER A 17 27.49 -7.32 11.03
CA SER A 17 27.31 -6.05 10.32
C SER A 17 25.85 -5.80 9.94
N ALA A 18 25.11 -6.81 9.47
CA ALA A 18 23.69 -6.67 9.12
C ALA A 18 22.83 -6.37 10.35
N PHE A 19 23.07 -7.07 11.46
CA PHE A 19 22.37 -6.81 12.73
C PHE A 19 22.73 -5.44 13.31
N ALA A 20 24.00 -5.04 13.26
CA ALA A 20 24.41 -3.69 13.65
C ALA A 20 23.76 -2.61 12.76
N GLY A 21 23.70 -2.83 11.44
CA GLY A 21 22.99 -1.97 10.50
C GLY A 21 21.50 -1.85 10.81
N ALA A 22 20.85 -2.96 11.19
CA ALA A 22 19.45 -2.97 11.60
C ALA A 22 19.23 -2.16 12.89
N ILE A 23 20.14 -2.25 13.87
CA ILE A 23 20.10 -1.42 15.09
C ILE A 23 20.21 0.06 14.73
N VAL A 24 21.19 0.44 13.89
CA VAL A 24 21.37 1.84 13.46
C VAL A 24 20.10 2.35 12.77
N LEU A 25 19.53 1.57 11.84
CA LEU A 25 18.30 1.95 11.15
C LEU A 25 17.11 2.04 12.10
N ALA A 26 17.02 1.17 13.11
CA ALA A 26 15.98 1.21 14.13
C ALA A 26 16.11 2.42 15.06
N LEU A 27 17.34 2.80 15.43
CA LEU A 27 17.61 4.03 16.20
C LEU A 27 17.24 5.27 15.39
N VAL A 28 17.56 5.31 14.09
CA VAL A 28 17.13 6.37 13.18
C VAL A 28 15.60 6.42 13.09
N HIS A 29 14.94 5.28 12.87
CA HIS A 29 13.48 5.20 12.82
C HIS A 29 12.83 5.63 14.14
N GLN A 30 13.38 5.21 15.27
CA GLN A 30 12.91 5.62 16.59
C GLN A 30 13.05 7.14 16.76
N TYR A 31 14.20 7.71 16.43
CA TYR A 31 14.44 9.15 16.51
C TYR A 31 13.46 9.94 15.61
N LEU A 32 13.17 9.43 14.42
CA LEU A 32 12.33 10.11 13.44
C LEU A 32 10.81 10.01 13.71
N PHE A 33 10.33 8.93 14.32
CA PHE A 33 8.89 8.65 14.42
C PHE A 33 8.36 8.47 15.85
N PHE A 34 9.23 8.25 16.85
CA PHE A 34 8.75 8.01 18.21
C PHE A 34 8.23 9.31 18.84
N GLY A 35 6.92 9.42 18.97
CA GLY A 35 6.25 10.62 19.50
C GLY A 35 6.18 11.77 18.48
N HIS A 36 6.39 11.46 17.19
CA HIS A 36 6.44 12.44 16.11
C HIS A 36 5.50 12.04 14.96
N GLY A 37 4.78 13.01 14.38
CA GLY A 37 4.05 12.86 13.13
C GLY A 37 4.93 12.51 11.92
N LEU A 38 4.28 12.07 10.84
CA LEU A 38 4.94 11.76 9.57
C LEU A 38 5.12 13.08 8.80
N GLY A 39 6.36 13.56 8.72
CA GLY A 39 6.73 14.79 8.02
C GLY A 39 7.93 14.54 7.11
N VAL A 40 8.94 15.40 7.21
CA VAL A 40 10.24 15.19 6.55
C VAL A 40 10.94 13.88 6.98
N SER A 41 10.55 13.32 8.13
CA SER A 41 10.97 12.00 8.60
C SER A 41 10.73 10.88 7.59
N MET A 42 9.62 10.90 6.85
CA MET A 42 9.27 9.85 5.89
C MET A 42 10.25 9.74 4.71
N PRO A 43 10.51 10.79 3.91
CA PRO A 43 11.45 10.69 2.79
C PRO A 43 12.88 10.39 3.27
N ILE A 44 13.30 10.90 4.44
CA ILE A 44 14.60 10.59 5.04
C ILE A 44 14.69 9.09 5.38
N PHE A 45 13.67 8.55 6.03
CA PHE A 45 13.63 7.14 6.37
C PHE A 45 13.61 6.24 5.12
N VAL A 46 12.84 6.60 4.09
CA VAL A 46 12.82 5.87 2.82
C VAL A 46 14.23 5.80 2.22
N ILE A 47 14.96 6.92 2.15
CA ILE A 47 16.35 6.92 1.66
C ILE A 47 17.24 6.02 2.53
N GLY A 48 17.16 6.16 3.86
CA GLY A 48 17.95 5.36 4.80
C GLY A 48 17.68 3.85 4.69
N PHE A 49 16.41 3.47 4.52
CA PHE A 49 15.99 2.09 4.34
C PHE A 49 16.54 1.50 3.03
N TYR A 50 16.46 2.24 1.92
CA TYR A 50 17.02 1.80 0.63
C TYR A 50 18.54 1.70 0.69
N ALA A 51 19.23 2.62 1.37
CA ALA A 51 20.67 2.56 1.57
C ALA A 51 21.09 1.31 2.38
N TYR A 52 20.35 0.99 3.45
CA TYR A 52 20.54 -0.23 4.22
C TYR A 52 20.35 -1.49 3.37
N MET A 53 19.25 -1.59 2.62
CA MET A 53 18.98 -2.73 1.75
C MET A 53 20.05 -2.89 0.64
N TYR A 54 20.49 -1.78 0.05
CA TYR A 54 21.53 -1.76 -0.98
C TYR A 54 22.90 -2.20 -0.43
N ALA A 55 23.29 -1.73 0.77
CA ALA A 55 24.59 -2.04 1.37
C ALA A 55 24.80 -3.55 1.59
N PHE A 56 23.76 -4.28 1.96
CA PHE A 56 23.85 -5.71 2.27
C PHE A 56 23.43 -6.65 1.12
N ASN A 57 22.84 -6.12 0.05
CA ASN A 57 22.45 -6.90 -1.14
C ASN A 57 23.07 -6.36 -2.45
N ARG A 58 24.19 -5.64 -2.38
CA ARG A 58 24.83 -4.97 -3.52
C ARG A 58 25.06 -5.91 -4.70
N ASP A 59 25.50 -7.14 -4.44
CA ASP A 59 25.84 -8.11 -5.50
C ASP A 59 24.62 -8.64 -6.26
N ARG A 60 23.42 -8.54 -5.67
CA ARG A 60 22.15 -8.91 -6.29
C ARG A 60 21.40 -7.71 -6.88
N PHE A 61 21.88 -6.50 -6.65
CA PHE A 61 21.19 -5.28 -7.02
C PHE A 61 21.17 -5.09 -8.55
N GLN A 62 19.97 -5.04 -9.13
CA GLN A 62 19.81 -4.83 -10.56
C GLN A 62 18.77 -3.73 -10.83
N LEU A 63 19.23 -2.48 -10.90
CA LEU A 63 18.40 -1.30 -11.23
C LEU A 63 18.03 -1.22 -12.74
N GLY A 64 18.28 -2.28 -13.50
CA GLY A 64 18.27 -2.27 -14.97
C GLY A 64 16.88 -1.98 -15.57
N SER A 65 15.80 -2.42 -14.92
CA SER A 65 14.46 -2.24 -15.44
C SER A 65 13.94 -0.81 -15.25
N TRP A 66 13.38 -0.22 -16.30
CA TRP A 66 12.76 1.11 -16.25
C TRP A 66 11.63 1.17 -15.22
N ILE A 67 10.91 0.07 -14.99
CA ILE A 67 9.82 -0.01 -14.01
C ILE A 67 10.33 0.09 -12.56
N GLY A 68 11.53 -0.45 -12.28
CA GLY A 68 12.15 -0.33 -10.95
C GLY A 68 12.50 1.13 -10.66
N ARG A 69 13.05 1.84 -11.64
CA ARG A 69 13.31 3.28 -11.54
C ARG A 69 12.01 4.08 -11.37
N LEU A 70 10.98 3.78 -12.15
CA LEU A 70 9.67 4.41 -12.02
C LEU A 70 9.09 4.19 -10.61
N LEU A 71 9.11 2.95 -10.11
CA LEU A 71 8.57 2.62 -8.80
C LEU A 71 9.35 3.29 -7.66
N PHE A 72 10.68 3.40 -7.77
CA PHE A 72 11.48 4.20 -6.85
C PHE A 72 11.04 5.66 -6.82
N VAL A 73 10.90 6.28 -8.00
CA VAL A 73 10.45 7.68 -8.12
C VAL A 73 9.06 7.85 -7.52
N ILE A 74 8.13 6.95 -7.79
CA ILE A 74 6.78 6.97 -7.20
C ILE A 74 6.83 6.89 -5.68
N ILE A 75 7.56 5.92 -5.13
CA ILE A 75 7.68 5.75 -3.68
C ILE A 75 8.27 7.01 -3.04
N PHE A 76 9.32 7.57 -3.65
CA PHE A 76 9.94 8.79 -3.16
C PHE A 76 9.01 9.99 -3.26
N MET A 77 8.30 10.16 -4.38
CA MET A 77 7.30 11.22 -4.55
C MET A 77 6.18 11.09 -3.52
N LEU A 78 5.67 9.89 -3.24
CA LEU A 78 4.66 9.68 -2.21
C LEU A 78 5.23 9.97 -0.81
N ALA A 79 6.46 9.58 -0.51
CA ALA A 79 7.10 9.91 0.76
C ALA A 79 7.27 11.44 0.93
N LEU A 80 7.61 12.14 -0.15
CA LEU A 80 7.77 13.60 -0.16
C LEU A 80 6.44 14.34 0.12
N THR A 81 5.28 13.74 -0.14
CA THR A 81 3.98 14.36 0.17
C THR A 81 3.83 14.72 1.65
N TYR A 82 4.37 13.90 2.56
CA TYR A 82 4.34 14.16 4.00
C TYR A 82 5.11 15.42 4.40
N ALA A 83 6.14 15.79 3.63
CA ALA A 83 6.90 17.00 3.85
C ALA A 83 6.26 18.22 3.17
N LEU A 84 5.52 18.03 2.07
CA LEU A 84 5.02 19.14 1.24
C LEU A 84 3.58 19.55 1.53
N PHE A 85 2.68 18.58 1.72
CA PHE A 85 1.23 18.78 1.78
C PHE A 85 0.67 18.29 3.12
N ASN A 86 -0.46 18.82 3.55
CA ASN A 86 -1.13 18.43 4.80
C ASN A 86 -2.51 17.81 4.54
N ASN A 87 -2.60 16.76 3.73
CA ASN A 87 -3.88 16.15 3.39
C ASN A 87 -4.21 14.94 4.30
N PRO A 88 -5.25 15.00 5.14
CA PRO A 88 -5.52 13.96 6.15
C PRO A 88 -5.97 12.63 5.54
N VAL A 89 -6.73 12.64 4.45
CA VAL A 89 -7.24 11.40 3.82
C VAL A 89 -6.10 10.67 3.10
N LEU A 90 -5.30 11.39 2.33
CA LEU A 90 -4.17 10.83 1.61
C LEU A 90 -3.02 10.46 2.57
N TYR A 91 -2.89 11.12 3.72
CA TYR A 91 -1.92 10.79 4.75
C TYR A 91 -2.07 9.33 5.21
N VAL A 92 -3.29 8.86 5.46
CA VAL A 92 -3.55 7.47 5.89
C VAL A 92 -3.33 6.49 4.74
N LEU A 93 -3.82 6.84 3.54
CA LEU A 93 -3.67 5.97 2.36
C LEU A 93 -2.19 5.79 1.97
N ASN A 94 -1.39 6.87 2.00
CA ASN A 94 0.04 6.81 1.72
C ASN A 94 0.80 5.99 2.77
N ALA A 95 0.35 6.01 4.03
CA ALA A 95 1.00 5.28 5.12
C ALA A 95 0.88 3.76 4.91
N LEU A 96 -0.19 3.32 4.24
CA LEU A 96 -0.38 1.94 3.82
C LEU A 96 0.28 1.65 2.45
N ALA A 97 0.17 2.57 1.50
CA ALA A 97 0.64 2.38 0.13
C ALA A 97 2.18 2.31 0.05
N ILE A 98 2.90 3.17 0.77
CA ILE A 98 4.37 3.25 0.70
C ILE A 98 5.02 1.92 1.14
N PRO A 99 4.72 1.33 2.32
CA PRO A 99 5.29 0.03 2.70
C PRO A 99 4.95 -1.10 1.73
N ALA A 100 3.72 -1.12 1.19
CA ALA A 100 3.30 -2.10 0.20
C ALA A 100 4.11 -1.98 -1.11
N LEU A 101 4.26 -0.76 -1.64
CA LEU A 101 5.03 -0.48 -2.84
C LEU A 101 6.53 -0.76 -2.64
N ILE A 102 7.10 -0.38 -1.49
CA ILE A 102 8.48 -0.74 -1.12
C ILE A 102 8.64 -2.26 -1.18
N SER A 103 7.68 -3.02 -0.66
CA SER A 103 7.78 -4.47 -0.63
C SER A 103 7.76 -5.12 -2.01
N VAL A 104 6.88 -4.63 -2.89
CA VAL A 104 6.88 -5.00 -4.31
C VAL A 104 8.20 -4.62 -4.97
N HIS A 105 8.72 -3.43 -4.67
CA HIS A 105 9.98 -2.96 -5.25
C HIS A 105 11.19 -3.78 -4.79
N MET A 106 11.24 -4.18 -3.52
CA MET A 106 12.31 -5.04 -2.98
C MET A 106 12.30 -6.42 -3.67
N VAL A 107 11.13 -6.98 -3.94
CA VAL A 107 11.02 -8.23 -4.72
C VAL A 107 11.49 -8.02 -6.17
N LEU A 108 11.19 -6.87 -6.79
CA LEU A 108 11.67 -6.57 -8.14
C LEU A 108 13.19 -6.37 -8.21
N LEU A 109 13.80 -5.78 -7.17
CA LEU A 109 15.23 -5.50 -7.12
C LEU A 109 16.07 -6.70 -6.69
N PHE A 110 15.57 -7.50 -5.75
CA PHE A 110 16.35 -8.54 -5.05
C PHE A 110 15.72 -9.95 -5.12
N GLY A 111 14.57 -10.11 -5.78
CA GLY A 111 13.87 -11.38 -5.87
C GLY A 111 14.62 -12.44 -6.67
N GLU A 112 14.59 -13.69 -6.22
CA GLU A 112 15.28 -14.81 -6.87
C GLU A 112 14.64 -15.26 -8.19
N LYS A 113 13.30 -15.22 -8.27
CA LYS A 113 12.55 -15.52 -9.50
C LYS A 113 12.38 -14.23 -10.31
N ARG A 114 12.78 -14.27 -11.57
CA ARG A 114 12.49 -13.24 -12.57
C ARG A 114 11.02 -13.30 -12.97
N HIS A 115 10.14 -12.79 -12.11
CA HIS A 115 8.77 -12.53 -12.51
C HIS A 115 8.76 -11.37 -13.51
N GLY A 116 7.98 -11.48 -14.58
CA GLY A 116 7.62 -10.31 -15.37
C GLY A 116 6.96 -9.28 -14.43
N TRP A 117 7.38 -8.03 -14.48
CA TRP A 117 6.96 -6.99 -13.53
C TRP A 117 5.43 -6.75 -13.41
N SER A 118 4.66 -7.23 -14.37
CA SER A 118 3.19 -7.17 -14.39
C SER A 118 2.51 -8.47 -13.96
N GLU A 119 3.27 -9.50 -13.59
CA GLU A 119 2.73 -10.78 -13.16
C GLU A 119 2.15 -10.68 -11.74
N PRO A 120 0.95 -11.22 -11.50
CA PRO A 120 0.31 -11.19 -10.19
C PRO A 120 1.12 -11.96 -9.12
N GLY A 121 2.00 -12.87 -9.53
CA GLY A 121 2.89 -13.62 -8.64
C GLY A 121 3.82 -12.73 -7.80
N ILE A 122 4.15 -11.52 -8.27
CA ILE A 122 4.99 -10.57 -7.53
C ILE A 122 4.32 -10.13 -6.23
N ILE A 123 3.01 -9.88 -6.27
CA ILE A 123 2.23 -9.49 -5.09
C ILE A 123 2.24 -10.63 -4.07
N GLY A 124 2.01 -11.86 -4.53
CA GLY A 124 2.09 -13.06 -3.69
C GLY A 124 3.49 -13.23 -3.07
N GLN A 125 4.55 -12.97 -3.83
CA GLN A 125 5.92 -13.03 -3.32
C GLN A 125 6.22 -11.89 -2.33
N ALA A 126 5.75 -10.68 -2.56
CA ALA A 126 5.88 -9.55 -1.63
C ALA A 126 5.18 -9.84 -0.30
N LEU A 127 3.93 -10.34 -0.35
CA LEU A 127 3.20 -10.80 0.83
C LEU A 127 3.95 -11.95 1.54
N SER A 128 4.53 -12.88 0.78
CA SER A 128 5.30 -13.98 1.39
C SER A 128 6.53 -13.48 2.15
N HIS A 129 7.19 -12.41 1.69
CA HIS A 129 8.29 -11.81 2.45
C HIS A 129 7.79 -11.13 3.72
N TRP A 130 6.66 -10.41 3.63
CA TRP A 130 6.02 -9.74 4.77
C TRP A 130 5.64 -10.68 5.88
N PHE A 131 5.01 -11.80 5.55
CA PHE A 131 4.50 -12.73 6.54
C PHE A 131 5.42 -13.94 6.67
N TYR A 132 5.43 -14.82 5.67
CA TYR A 132 6.08 -16.13 5.77
C TYR A 132 7.59 -16.05 6.07
N GLN A 133 8.34 -15.21 5.36
CA GLN A 133 9.80 -15.15 5.53
C GLN A 133 10.22 -14.38 6.78
N ASN A 134 9.56 -13.26 7.09
CA ASN A 134 9.77 -12.55 8.35
C ASN A 134 9.54 -13.47 9.56
N PHE A 135 8.43 -14.21 9.59
CA PHE A 135 8.15 -15.14 10.70
C PHE A 135 9.13 -16.31 10.75
N ARG A 136 9.59 -16.83 9.61
CA ARG A 136 10.62 -17.89 9.60
C ARG A 136 11.91 -17.42 10.27
N HIS A 137 12.31 -16.18 9.97
CA HIS A 137 13.57 -15.63 10.48
C HIS A 137 13.44 -15.09 11.90
N ILE A 138 12.25 -15.16 12.53
CA ILE A 138 12.03 -14.70 13.90
C ILE A 138 13.01 -15.35 14.90
N VAL A 139 13.34 -16.63 14.70
CA VAL A 139 14.22 -17.39 15.61
C VAL A 139 15.70 -17.20 15.27
N THR A 140 16.03 -16.61 14.11
CA THR A 140 17.42 -16.54 13.61
C THR A 140 18.34 -15.64 14.44
N PRO A 141 17.93 -14.43 14.90
CA PRO A 141 18.77 -13.63 15.78
C PRO A 141 19.10 -14.39 17.07
N PHE A 142 18.11 -15.07 17.67
CA PHE A 142 18.28 -15.83 18.90
C PHE A 142 19.24 -17.03 18.73
N ARG A 143 19.10 -17.79 17.64
CA ARG A 143 20.03 -18.90 17.34
C ARG A 143 21.45 -18.41 17.16
N MET A 144 21.64 -17.31 16.44
CA MET A 144 22.97 -16.78 16.16
C MET A 144 23.63 -16.18 17.41
N VAL A 145 22.87 -15.43 18.23
CA VAL A 145 23.32 -14.91 19.52
C VAL A 145 23.70 -16.07 20.45
N LYS A 146 22.90 -17.15 20.49
CA LYS A 146 23.23 -18.38 21.22
C LYS A 146 24.59 -18.93 20.78
N THR A 147 24.84 -19.04 19.47
CA THR A 147 26.13 -19.52 18.93
C THR A 147 27.31 -18.60 19.25
N ILE A 148 27.10 -17.29 19.38
CA ILE A 148 28.16 -16.33 19.71
C ILE A 148 28.44 -16.32 21.22
N ALA A 149 27.40 -16.20 22.05
CA ALA A 149 27.50 -16.11 23.50
C ALA A 149 28.02 -17.42 24.15
N LEU A 150 27.66 -18.58 23.60
CA LEU A 150 28.01 -19.89 24.19
C LEU A 150 29.30 -20.51 23.64
N ARG A 151 30.01 -19.85 22.72
CA ARG A 151 31.24 -20.39 22.10
C ARG A 151 32.51 -20.01 22.86
N ASN A 152 32.52 -18.90 23.59
CA ASN A 152 33.65 -18.43 24.41
C ASN A 152 33.52 -18.75 25.91
N VAL A 153 32.46 -19.44 26.32
CA VAL A 153 32.21 -19.76 27.72
C VAL A 153 32.58 -21.23 27.95
N LYS A 154 33.66 -21.48 28.71
CA LYS A 154 34.05 -22.82 29.21
C LYS A 154 32.82 -23.52 29.79
N ASP A 155 32.67 -24.83 29.53
CA ASP A 155 31.47 -25.60 29.92
C ASP A 155 31.13 -25.52 31.41
N GLU A 156 32.10 -25.21 32.27
CA GLU A 156 31.88 -24.93 33.70
C GLU A 156 30.99 -23.68 33.93
N ARG A 157 31.23 -22.57 33.24
CA ARG A 157 30.42 -21.34 33.40
C ARG A 157 28.99 -21.50 32.89
N LYS A 158 28.76 -22.37 31.89
CA LYS A 158 27.39 -22.71 31.43
C LYS A 158 26.62 -23.48 32.49
N ARG A 159 27.28 -24.42 33.17
CA ARG A 159 26.68 -25.14 34.31
C ARG A 159 26.41 -24.20 35.48
N VAL A 160 27.32 -23.28 35.77
CA VAL A 160 27.13 -22.28 36.83
C VAL A 160 25.97 -21.34 36.48
N LEU A 161 25.90 -20.80 35.25
CA LEU A 161 24.81 -19.91 34.85
C LEU A 161 23.45 -20.63 34.85
N GLY A 162 23.39 -21.90 34.41
CA GLY A 162 22.19 -22.72 34.51
C GLY A 162 21.75 -22.94 35.97
N LYS A 163 22.70 -23.21 36.88
CA LYS A 163 22.44 -23.32 38.32
C LYS A 163 21.96 -22.01 38.93
N VAL A 164 22.51 -20.87 38.51
CA VAL A 164 22.10 -19.53 38.96
C VAL A 164 20.68 -19.22 38.49
N MET A 165 20.33 -19.54 37.24
CA MET A 165 18.97 -19.32 36.71
C MET A 165 17.94 -20.21 37.40
N ILE A 166 18.26 -21.48 37.66
CA ILE A 166 17.40 -22.38 38.43
C ILE A 166 17.25 -21.88 39.87
N GLY A 167 18.34 -21.45 40.49
CA GLY A 167 18.33 -20.84 41.83
C GLY A 167 17.45 -19.59 41.89
N LEU A 168 17.56 -18.70 40.90
CA LEU A 168 16.74 -17.49 40.82
C LEU A 168 15.25 -17.81 40.59
N LEU A 169 14.95 -18.81 39.74
CA LEU A 169 13.58 -19.25 39.45
C LEU A 169 12.88 -19.82 40.69
N ILE A 170 13.63 -20.52 41.56
CA ILE A 170 13.12 -21.06 42.83
C ILE A 170 13.06 -19.97 43.90
N ALA A 171 14.06 -19.08 43.96
CA ALA A 171 14.14 -18.03 44.96
C ALA A 171 13.05 -16.97 44.78
N LEU A 172 12.66 -16.62 43.56
CA LEU A 172 11.72 -15.53 43.29
C LEU A 172 10.30 -15.75 43.89
N PRO A 173 9.63 -16.91 43.70
CA PRO A 173 8.35 -17.17 44.35
C PRO A 173 8.47 -17.30 45.88
N LEU A 174 9.57 -17.87 46.37
CA LEU A 174 9.83 -17.96 47.82
C LEU A 174 10.06 -16.57 48.44
N LEU A 175 10.81 -15.72 47.76
CA LEU A 175 11.07 -14.34 48.17
C LEU A 175 9.76 -13.54 48.19
N PHE A 176 8.87 -13.73 47.21
CA PHE A 176 7.57 -13.10 47.19
C PHE A 176 6.72 -13.50 48.41
N ILE A 177 6.67 -14.79 48.73
CA ILE A 177 5.97 -15.31 49.92
C ILE A 177 6.57 -14.71 51.20
N ILE A 178 7.91 -14.71 51.33
CA ILE A 178 8.61 -14.19 52.50
C ILE A 178 8.41 -12.69 52.66
N ILE A 179 8.53 -11.91 51.58
CA ILE A 179 8.30 -10.46 51.57
C ILE A 179 6.85 -10.16 51.97
N SER A 180 5.88 -10.91 51.44
CA SER A 180 4.46 -10.74 51.77
C SER A 180 4.17 -11.05 53.26
N LEU A 181 4.80 -12.10 53.81
CA LEU A 181 4.65 -12.46 55.23
C LEU A 181 5.31 -11.42 56.16
N LEU A 182 6.51 -10.95 55.81
CA LEU A 182 7.22 -9.93 56.59
C LEU A 182 6.50 -8.58 56.55
N ALA A 183 5.95 -8.18 55.40
CA ALA A 183 5.14 -6.98 55.26
C ALA A 183 3.88 -7.04 56.11
N SER A 184 3.24 -8.21 56.20
CA SER A 184 2.06 -8.39 57.05
C SER A 184 2.38 -8.40 58.55
N ALA A 185 3.62 -8.69 58.93
CA ALA A 185 4.02 -8.83 60.33
C ALA A 185 4.52 -7.51 60.95
N ASP A 186 5.01 -6.57 60.15
CA ASP A 186 5.54 -5.29 60.61
C ASP A 186 5.07 -4.13 59.72
N GLY A 187 4.25 -3.24 60.29
CA GLY A 187 3.72 -2.07 59.60
C GLY A 187 4.78 -1.03 59.20
N MET A 188 5.98 -1.02 59.80
CA MET A 188 7.10 -0.19 59.33
C MET A 188 7.68 -0.76 58.03
N PHE A 189 7.79 -2.09 57.93
CA PHE A 189 8.27 -2.77 56.73
C PHE A 189 7.25 -2.70 55.59
N GLU A 190 5.96 -2.78 55.91
CA GLU A 190 4.87 -2.51 54.96
C GLU A 190 4.96 -1.12 54.35
N LYS A 191 5.19 -0.08 55.17
CA LYS A 191 5.36 1.31 54.68
C LYS A 191 6.57 1.48 53.78
N LEU A 192 7.70 0.80 54.09
CA LEU A 192 8.88 0.79 53.22
C LEU A 192 8.60 0.07 51.89
N LEU A 193 7.85 -1.03 51.90
CA LEU A 193 7.44 -1.77 50.70
C LEU A 193 6.37 -1.07 49.87
N ALA A 194 5.44 -0.36 50.50
CA ALA A 194 4.43 0.46 49.82
C ALA A 194 5.06 1.64 49.06
N GLY A 195 6.23 2.10 49.49
CA GLY A 195 7.06 3.06 48.75
C GLY A 195 7.86 2.45 47.59
N VAL A 196 7.97 1.11 47.48
CA VAL A 196 8.69 0.45 46.37
C VAL A 196 7.96 0.58 45.03
N PRO A 197 6.62 0.42 44.92
CA PRO A 197 5.87 0.78 43.72
C PRO A 197 6.03 2.25 43.32
N GLU A 198 6.14 3.16 44.28
CA GLU A 198 6.43 4.57 44.06
C GLU A 198 7.89 4.80 43.63
N TRP A 199 8.85 4.06 44.19
CA TRP A 199 10.26 4.10 43.80
C TRP A 199 10.50 3.47 42.42
N ILE A 200 9.74 2.43 42.05
CA ILE A 200 9.68 1.82 40.70
C ILE A 200 8.91 2.70 39.72
N GLY A 201 7.88 3.42 40.20
CA GLY A 201 7.13 4.43 39.43
C GLY A 201 7.91 5.73 39.22
N THR A 202 8.84 6.07 40.11
CA THR A 202 9.81 7.18 39.97
C THR A 202 11.09 6.74 39.26
N LEU A 203 11.45 5.46 39.31
CA LEU A 203 12.12 4.69 38.24
C LEU A 203 11.16 4.41 37.08
N SER A 204 10.24 5.35 36.80
CA SER A 204 9.79 5.61 35.45
C SER A 204 11.06 5.67 34.60
N PHE A 205 11.41 4.54 33.98
CA PHE A 205 12.06 4.59 32.71
C PHE A 205 11.21 5.59 31.94
N GLY A 206 11.72 6.81 31.73
CA GLY A 206 10.92 7.86 31.13
C GLY A 206 10.50 7.47 29.72
N SER A 207 10.55 8.41 28.79
CA SER A 207 10.44 8.05 27.37
C SER A 207 11.36 6.88 26.94
N GLY A 208 12.42 6.55 27.70
CA GLY A 208 13.40 5.48 27.49
C GLY A 208 12.91 4.02 27.36
N LEU A 209 12.00 3.50 28.20
CA LEU A 209 11.58 2.08 28.09
C LEU A 209 10.71 1.82 26.85
N PRO A 210 9.65 2.62 26.57
CA PRO A 210 8.91 2.51 25.31
C PRO A 210 9.82 2.69 24.08
N ARG A 211 10.78 3.61 24.18
CA ARG A 211 11.85 3.84 23.20
C ARG A 211 12.72 2.59 22.97
N LEU A 212 13.14 1.92 24.04
CA LEU A 212 13.92 0.68 23.95
C LEU A 212 13.10 -0.44 23.31
N ILE A 213 11.84 -0.62 23.73
CA ILE A 213 10.92 -1.62 23.16
C ILE A 213 10.74 -1.38 21.66
N TRP A 214 10.48 -0.12 21.27
CA TRP A 214 10.37 0.30 19.87
C TRP A 214 11.63 -0.05 19.07
N THR A 215 12.80 0.31 19.59
CA THR A 215 14.09 0.03 18.93
C THR A 215 14.32 -1.47 18.76
N CYS A 216 14.08 -2.26 19.79
CA CYS A 216 14.21 -3.71 19.76
C CYS A 216 13.26 -4.34 18.72
N PHE A 217 12.01 -3.89 18.69
CA PHE A 217 11.00 -4.35 17.74
C PHE A 217 11.41 -4.03 16.29
N PHE A 218 11.75 -2.78 15.98
CA PHE A 218 12.13 -2.39 14.61
C PHE A 218 13.48 -2.96 14.17
N THR A 219 14.45 -3.09 15.08
CA THR A 219 15.72 -3.80 14.80
C THR A 219 15.42 -5.19 14.29
N PHE A 220 14.51 -5.88 14.97
CA PHE A 220 14.14 -7.23 14.64
C PHE A 220 13.38 -7.31 13.31
N CYS A 221 12.42 -6.42 13.07
CA CYS A 221 11.69 -6.34 11.80
C CYS A 221 12.63 -6.07 10.62
N PHE A 222 13.50 -5.07 10.71
CA PHE A 222 14.43 -4.72 9.62
C PHE A 222 15.46 -5.82 9.38
N PHE A 223 15.95 -6.47 10.44
CA PHE A 223 16.85 -7.60 10.30
C PHE A 223 16.17 -8.80 9.63
N CYS A 224 15.00 -9.21 10.10
CA CYS A 224 14.27 -10.36 9.54
C CYS A 224 13.89 -10.12 8.07
N TYR A 225 13.48 -8.89 7.75
CA TYR A 225 13.12 -8.51 6.39
C TYR A 225 14.33 -8.61 5.45
N LEU A 226 15.47 -8.02 5.84
CA LEU A 226 16.72 -8.13 5.07
C LEU A 226 17.13 -9.60 4.92
N TRP A 227 17.10 -10.37 6.00
CA TRP A 227 17.53 -11.76 6.01
C TRP A 227 16.63 -12.68 5.16
N GLY A 228 15.37 -12.30 4.94
CA GLY A 228 14.49 -12.94 3.96
C GLY A 228 15.08 -12.94 2.55
N PHE A 229 15.71 -11.84 2.12
CA PHE A 229 16.34 -11.73 0.81
C PHE A 229 17.76 -12.33 0.76
N VAL A 230 18.49 -12.29 1.88
CA VAL A 230 19.86 -12.85 1.98
C VAL A 230 19.82 -14.38 2.05
N GLN A 231 18.90 -14.96 2.84
CA GLN A 231 18.67 -16.39 2.98
C GLN A 231 17.18 -16.72 2.79
N PRO A 232 16.70 -16.70 1.53
CA PRO A 232 15.34 -17.08 1.22
C PRO A 232 15.11 -18.55 1.52
N ALA A 233 13.85 -18.91 1.76
CA ALA A 233 13.48 -20.28 2.03
C ALA A 233 13.89 -21.18 0.84
N PRO A 234 14.63 -22.29 1.06
CA PRO A 234 14.85 -23.29 0.02
C PRO A 234 13.49 -23.85 -0.38
N ARG A 235 12.97 -23.37 -1.50
CA ARG A 235 11.70 -23.82 -2.06
C ARG A 235 12.00 -25.11 -2.80
N ASN A 236 11.29 -26.17 -2.45
CA ASN A 236 11.50 -27.54 -2.90
C ASN A 236 11.36 -27.65 -4.44
N THR A 237 12.41 -27.27 -5.17
CA THR A 237 12.41 -27.16 -6.64
C THR A 237 12.27 -28.56 -7.24
N GLN A 238 12.73 -29.60 -6.54
CA GLN A 238 12.57 -31.00 -6.94
C GLN A 238 11.11 -31.40 -7.25
N ARG A 239 10.10 -30.80 -6.62
CA ARG A 239 8.68 -31.08 -6.97
C ARG A 239 8.23 -30.40 -8.27
N GLU A 240 8.82 -29.26 -8.65
CA GLU A 240 8.57 -28.58 -9.93
C GLU A 240 9.46 -29.19 -11.03
N THR A 241 10.76 -29.42 -10.82
CA THR A 241 11.62 -30.04 -11.85
C THR A 241 11.41 -31.54 -12.05
N GLN A 242 10.99 -32.33 -11.05
CA GLN A 242 10.53 -33.71 -11.33
C GLN A 242 9.21 -33.74 -12.09
N SER A 243 8.34 -32.72 -11.95
CA SER A 243 7.14 -32.65 -12.79
C SER A 243 7.47 -32.30 -14.24
N TRP A 244 8.56 -31.57 -14.50
CA TRP A 244 9.00 -31.24 -15.86
C TRP A 244 9.93 -32.32 -16.47
N HIS A 245 10.94 -32.83 -15.75
CA HIS A 245 11.80 -33.91 -16.24
C HIS A 245 11.10 -35.28 -16.31
N GLY A 246 10.01 -35.49 -15.57
CA GLY A 246 9.17 -36.67 -15.72
C GLY A 246 8.25 -36.66 -16.95
N LEU A 247 8.16 -35.53 -17.68
CA LEU A 247 7.32 -35.39 -18.88
C LEU A 247 8.13 -35.41 -20.20
N ASP A 248 9.41 -35.04 -20.17
CA ASP A 248 10.23 -34.94 -21.40
C ASP A 248 11.00 -36.22 -21.76
N GLU A 249 11.00 -37.26 -20.92
CA GLU A 249 11.72 -38.52 -21.19
C GLU A 249 10.84 -39.64 -21.77
N ARG A 250 9.78 -39.27 -22.49
CA ARG A 250 9.02 -40.20 -23.35
C ARG A 250 9.02 -39.75 -24.81
N THR A 251 10.19 -39.55 -25.37
CA THR A 251 10.38 -39.66 -26.83
C THR A 251 11.49 -40.65 -27.15
N ASN A 252 11.02 -41.86 -27.47
CA ASN A 252 11.60 -42.81 -28.41
C ASN A 252 13.10 -43.13 -28.26
N GLY A 253 13.40 -44.18 -27.49
CA GLY A 253 14.70 -44.84 -27.50
C GLY A 253 14.62 -46.20 -26.83
N GLN A 254 14.52 -47.26 -27.62
CA GLN A 254 14.89 -48.60 -27.16
C GLN A 254 16.36 -48.57 -26.73
N THR A 255 16.61 -48.68 -25.43
CA THR A 255 17.88 -49.20 -24.92
C THR A 255 17.55 -50.31 -23.95
N THR A 256 17.69 -51.54 -24.44
CA THR A 256 17.81 -52.74 -23.63
C THR A 256 19.06 -52.63 -22.77
N GLU A 257 18.90 -52.56 -21.46
CA GLU A 257 19.96 -52.87 -20.51
C GLU A 257 19.43 -53.92 -19.53
N TYR A 258 20.12 -55.05 -19.54
CA TYR A 258 19.78 -56.29 -18.85
C TYR A 258 20.54 -56.28 -17.53
N ASP A 259 19.85 -56.30 -16.39
CA ASP A 259 20.44 -56.74 -15.14
C ASP A 259 19.41 -57.59 -14.39
N GLY A 260 19.70 -58.88 -14.34
CA GLY A 260 18.89 -59.87 -13.66
C GLY A 260 18.99 -59.65 -12.16
N HIS A 261 17.92 -59.19 -11.52
CA HIS A 261 17.41 -59.67 -10.25
C HIS A 261 16.10 -58.92 -9.91
N SER A 262 15.00 -59.67 -9.93
CA SER A 262 13.70 -59.43 -9.30
C SER A 262 13.35 -58.00 -8.87
N SER A 263 12.69 -57.23 -9.74
CA SER A 263 11.98 -56.00 -9.35
C SER A 263 10.51 -56.30 -9.08
N VAL A 264 10.13 -56.33 -7.79
CA VAL A 264 8.74 -56.31 -7.36
C VAL A 264 8.09 -55.01 -7.84
N MET A 265 7.07 -55.12 -8.70
CA MET A 265 6.25 -53.99 -9.15
C MET A 265 5.38 -53.50 -7.99
N ILE A 266 5.79 -52.42 -7.32
CA ILE A 266 4.90 -51.66 -6.43
C ILE A 266 4.12 -50.69 -7.32
N ASP A 267 2.86 -51.04 -7.60
CA ASP A 267 1.94 -50.19 -8.33
C ASP A 267 1.58 -48.97 -7.46
N ARG A 268 2.21 -47.82 -7.73
CA ARG A 268 1.84 -46.56 -7.08
C ARG A 268 0.69 -45.95 -7.87
N PRO A 269 -0.45 -45.62 -7.23
CA PRO A 269 -1.57 -45.01 -7.94
C PRO A 269 -1.11 -43.68 -8.54
N THR A 270 -1.18 -43.59 -9.86
CA THR A 270 -0.94 -42.35 -10.61
C THR A 270 -2.04 -41.36 -10.26
N VAL A 271 -1.70 -40.35 -9.45
CA VAL A 271 -2.59 -39.21 -9.21
C VAL A 271 -2.69 -38.43 -10.53
N PRO A 272 -3.88 -38.27 -11.13
CA PRO A 272 -4.02 -37.53 -12.38
C PRO A 272 -3.58 -36.07 -12.17
N TYR A 273 -2.57 -35.62 -12.90
CA TYR A 273 -2.23 -34.21 -12.97
C TYR A 273 -3.36 -33.48 -13.71
N HIS A 274 -4.15 -32.68 -13.01
CA HIS A 274 -5.07 -31.75 -13.64
C HIS A 274 -4.26 -30.53 -14.07
N GLU A 275 -4.04 -30.37 -15.37
CA GLU A 275 -3.70 -29.05 -15.93
C GLU A 275 -4.74 -28.04 -15.41
N PRO A 276 -4.34 -26.81 -15.01
CA PRO A 276 -5.29 -25.80 -14.65
C PRO A 276 -6.18 -25.55 -15.86
N VAL A 277 -7.44 -25.97 -15.77
CA VAL A 277 -8.46 -25.79 -16.82
C VAL A 277 -8.48 -24.32 -17.21
N ALA A 278 -7.91 -23.99 -18.36
CA ALA A 278 -8.01 -22.66 -18.91
C ALA A 278 -9.48 -22.46 -19.29
N ILE A 279 -10.23 -21.73 -18.46
CA ILE A 279 -11.61 -21.36 -18.76
C ILE A 279 -11.56 -20.46 -19.99
N LYS A 280 -11.87 -21.03 -21.16
CA LYS A 280 -12.00 -20.32 -22.43
C LYS A 280 -13.48 -20.16 -22.73
N PHE A 281 -13.90 -18.95 -23.07
CA PHE A 281 -15.29 -18.71 -23.49
C PHE A 281 -15.44 -18.89 -25.00
N ASP A 282 -16.53 -19.55 -25.39
CA ASP A 282 -16.92 -19.65 -26.79
C ASP A 282 -17.20 -18.24 -27.35
N PRO A 283 -16.62 -17.86 -28.50
CA PRO A 283 -16.90 -16.59 -29.17
C PRO A 283 -18.39 -16.31 -29.42
N VAL A 284 -19.21 -17.35 -29.61
CA VAL A 284 -20.66 -17.23 -29.80
C VAL A 284 -21.36 -16.89 -28.50
N ILE A 285 -21.00 -17.54 -27.38
CA ILE A 285 -21.54 -17.19 -26.05
C ILE A 285 -21.20 -15.73 -25.73
N THR A 286 -19.96 -15.33 -26.00
CA THR A 286 -19.49 -13.96 -25.82
C THR A 286 -20.31 -12.98 -26.67
N ALA A 287 -20.55 -13.31 -27.94
CA ALA A 287 -21.36 -12.49 -28.84
C ALA A 287 -22.79 -12.31 -28.30
N THR A 288 -23.44 -13.40 -27.87
CA THR A 288 -24.80 -13.37 -27.34
C THR A 288 -24.91 -12.46 -26.12
N VAL A 289 -23.99 -12.59 -25.16
CA VAL A 289 -23.95 -11.73 -23.97
C VAL A 289 -23.75 -10.26 -24.36
N LEU A 290 -22.79 -9.98 -25.24
CA LEU A 290 -22.51 -8.60 -25.68
C LEU A 290 -23.69 -7.99 -26.45
N ILE A 291 -24.41 -8.76 -27.27
CA ILE A 291 -25.58 -8.26 -28.01
C ILE A 291 -26.68 -7.87 -27.04
N VAL A 292 -27.04 -8.74 -26.10
CA VAL A 292 -28.12 -8.48 -25.12
C VAL A 292 -27.77 -7.24 -24.29
N MET A 293 -26.54 -7.16 -23.78
CA MET A 293 -26.08 -6.04 -22.97
C MET A 293 -26.05 -4.73 -23.78
N ASN A 294 -25.47 -4.75 -24.99
CA ASN A 294 -25.41 -3.56 -25.83
C ASN A 294 -26.81 -3.07 -26.26
N LEU A 295 -27.77 -3.97 -26.50
CA LEU A 295 -29.13 -3.56 -26.83
C LEU A 295 -29.74 -2.72 -25.70
N VAL A 296 -29.62 -3.20 -24.45
CA VAL A 296 -30.07 -2.45 -23.27
C VAL A 296 -29.31 -1.13 -23.14
N TYR A 297 -27.98 -1.13 -23.31
CA TYR A 297 -27.17 0.07 -23.17
C TYR A 297 -27.40 1.10 -24.26
N VAL A 298 -27.62 0.69 -25.51
CA VAL A 298 -27.93 1.61 -26.61
C VAL A 298 -29.28 2.26 -26.37
N VAL A 299 -30.32 1.48 -26.01
CA VAL A 299 -31.63 2.04 -25.65
C VAL A 299 -31.49 3.04 -24.50
N PHE A 300 -30.75 2.67 -23.46
CA PHE A 300 -30.51 3.53 -22.31
C PHE A 300 -29.78 4.83 -22.69
N VAL A 301 -28.73 4.74 -23.50
CA VAL A 301 -27.96 5.90 -23.99
C VAL A 301 -28.82 6.82 -24.87
N VAL A 302 -29.66 6.27 -25.75
CA VAL A 302 -30.60 7.06 -26.56
C VAL A 302 -31.57 7.84 -25.67
N LEU A 303 -32.11 7.21 -24.63
CA LEU A 303 -32.96 7.90 -23.65
C LEU A 303 -32.17 8.99 -22.91
N GLN A 304 -30.93 8.68 -22.48
CA GLN A 304 -30.07 9.65 -21.80
C GLN A 304 -29.76 10.87 -22.65
N PHE A 305 -29.51 10.72 -23.95
CA PHE A 305 -29.30 11.86 -24.85
C PHE A 305 -30.53 12.78 -24.86
N GLY A 306 -31.74 12.22 -24.93
CA GLY A 306 -32.97 13.01 -24.84
C GLY A 306 -33.06 13.83 -23.54
N TYR A 307 -32.70 13.23 -22.40
CA TYR A 307 -32.66 13.95 -21.12
C TYR A 307 -31.49 14.94 -21.01
N LEU A 308 -30.34 14.64 -21.59
CA LEU A 308 -29.14 15.46 -21.53
C LEU A 308 -29.31 16.75 -22.34
N PHE A 309 -29.90 16.67 -23.54
CA PHE A 309 -30.24 17.85 -24.33
C PHE A 309 -31.37 18.66 -23.70
N GLY A 310 -32.39 18.00 -23.12
CA GLY A 310 -33.44 18.71 -22.36
C GLY A 310 -32.93 19.41 -21.11
N ALA A 311 -31.96 18.82 -20.40
CA ALA A 311 -31.32 19.45 -19.24
C ALA A 311 -30.43 20.65 -19.64
N TRP A 312 -29.77 20.62 -20.80
CA TRP A 312 -29.00 21.75 -21.33
C TRP A 312 -29.93 22.93 -21.72
N GLU A 313 -31.16 22.65 -22.16
CA GLU A 313 -32.20 23.66 -22.40
C GLU A 313 -32.87 24.20 -21.11
N GLY A 314 -32.40 23.80 -19.92
CA GLY A 314 -32.91 24.27 -18.63
C GLY A 314 -34.24 23.63 -18.21
N ALA A 315 -34.73 22.63 -18.95
CA ALA A 315 -35.92 21.88 -18.60
C ALA A 315 -35.56 20.76 -17.61
N LEU A 316 -35.49 21.08 -16.31
CA LEU A 316 -35.61 20.03 -15.30
C LEU A 316 -36.99 19.39 -15.41
N PRO A 317 -37.12 18.06 -15.22
CA PRO A 317 -38.42 17.44 -15.07
C PRO A 317 -39.23 18.19 -14.00
N GLU A 318 -40.47 18.58 -14.34
CA GLU A 318 -41.32 19.42 -13.48
C GLU A 318 -41.34 18.89 -12.04
N GLY A 319 -40.91 19.73 -11.09
CA GLY A 319 -40.95 19.43 -9.65
C GLY A 319 -39.72 18.72 -9.06
N THR A 320 -38.64 18.47 -9.83
CA THR A 320 -37.40 17.87 -9.27
C THR A 320 -36.38 18.92 -8.84
N SER A 321 -35.80 18.77 -7.64
CA SER A 321 -34.68 19.59 -7.20
C SER A 321 -33.38 19.16 -7.90
N TYR A 322 -32.44 20.09 -8.07
CA TYR A 322 -31.10 19.79 -8.59
C TYR A 322 -30.39 18.68 -7.79
N ALA A 323 -30.54 18.65 -6.46
CA ALA A 323 -30.00 17.58 -5.61
C ALA A 323 -30.58 16.21 -5.95
N GLU A 324 -31.89 16.14 -6.14
CA GLU A 324 -32.57 14.88 -6.38
C GLU A 324 -32.26 14.33 -7.77
N TYR A 325 -32.21 15.21 -8.77
CA TYR A 325 -31.78 14.86 -10.11
C TYR A 325 -30.33 14.36 -10.14
N ALA A 326 -29.41 15.04 -9.45
CA ALA A 326 -27.99 14.67 -9.48
C ALA A 326 -27.67 13.41 -8.66
N ARG A 327 -28.36 13.18 -7.54
CA ARG A 327 -28.11 12.00 -6.70
C ARG A 327 -28.73 10.72 -7.26
N ARG A 328 -29.83 10.81 -8.02
CA ARG A 328 -30.54 9.65 -8.54
C ARG A 328 -29.89 9.13 -9.82
N GLY A 329 -29.43 7.89 -9.82
CA GLY A 329 -28.84 7.24 -11.00
C GLY A 329 -27.34 7.51 -11.19
N PHE A 330 -26.74 8.48 -10.49
CA PHE A 330 -25.30 8.78 -10.63
C PHE A 330 -24.43 7.58 -10.19
N GLY A 331 -24.66 7.07 -8.98
CA GLY A 331 -23.87 5.96 -8.45
C GLY A 331 -24.07 4.68 -9.27
N GLU A 332 -25.30 4.46 -9.73
CA GLU A 332 -25.68 3.35 -10.59
C GLU A 332 -24.95 3.42 -11.93
N LEU A 333 -24.81 4.60 -12.55
CA LEU A 333 -24.07 4.77 -13.81
C LEU A 333 -22.59 4.44 -13.66
N VAL A 334 -21.96 4.92 -12.59
CA VAL A 334 -20.55 4.62 -12.30
C VAL A 334 -20.37 3.12 -12.05
N MET A 335 -21.29 2.50 -11.30
CA MET A 335 -21.26 1.05 -11.02
C MET A 335 -21.45 0.21 -12.28
N VAL A 336 -22.44 0.54 -13.12
CA VAL A 336 -22.68 -0.15 -14.41
C VAL A 336 -21.46 -0.02 -15.31
N THR A 337 -20.82 1.15 -15.35
CA THR A 337 -19.58 1.33 -16.10
C THR A 337 -18.44 0.47 -15.55
N GLY A 338 -18.32 0.34 -14.22
CA GLY A 338 -17.38 -0.58 -13.58
C GLY A 338 -17.64 -2.05 -13.95
N ILE A 339 -18.91 -2.47 -13.99
CA ILE A 339 -19.30 -3.82 -14.44
C ILE A 339 -18.93 -4.02 -15.92
N ASN A 340 -19.21 -3.04 -16.77
CA ASN A 340 -18.83 -3.08 -18.19
C ASN A 340 -17.32 -3.18 -18.39
N PHE A 341 -16.55 -2.47 -17.57
CA PHE A 341 -15.10 -2.56 -17.58
C PHE A 341 -14.61 -3.97 -17.23
N VAL A 342 -15.17 -4.59 -16.18
CA VAL A 342 -14.83 -5.97 -15.79
C VAL A 342 -15.24 -6.97 -16.88
N LEU A 343 -16.44 -6.83 -17.44
CA LEU A 343 -16.93 -7.65 -18.56
C LEU A 343 -15.97 -7.54 -19.75
N MET A 344 -15.58 -6.34 -20.13
CA MET A 344 -14.66 -6.10 -21.23
C MET A 344 -13.28 -6.73 -20.99
N ILE A 345 -12.69 -6.59 -19.80
CA ILE A 345 -11.41 -7.27 -19.48
C ILE A 345 -11.56 -8.79 -19.57
N SER A 346 -12.66 -9.32 -19.05
CA SER A 346 -12.96 -10.75 -19.05
C SER A 346 -12.99 -11.30 -20.47
N VAL A 347 -13.73 -10.62 -21.36
CA VAL A 347 -13.80 -10.96 -22.79
C VAL A 347 -12.43 -10.84 -23.47
N LEU A 348 -11.71 -9.73 -23.25
CA LEU A 348 -10.39 -9.52 -23.87
C LEU A 348 -9.30 -10.48 -23.38
N LYS A 349 -9.51 -11.16 -22.24
CA LYS A 349 -8.54 -12.11 -21.66
C LYS A 349 -8.89 -13.57 -21.96
N TRP A 350 -10.17 -13.92 -21.91
CA TRP A 350 -10.63 -15.32 -21.96
C TRP A 350 -11.27 -15.75 -23.29
N THR A 351 -11.51 -14.82 -24.21
CA THR A 351 -12.01 -15.13 -25.55
C THR A 351 -10.85 -15.19 -26.56
N GLU A 352 -10.65 -16.35 -27.18
CA GLU A 352 -9.71 -16.48 -28.29
C GLU A 352 -10.33 -15.92 -29.57
N PHE A 353 -9.78 -14.82 -30.04
CA PHE A 353 -10.21 -14.16 -31.24
C PHE A 353 -9.56 -14.85 -32.47
N GLY A 354 -10.21 -15.87 -33.04
CA GLY A 354 -9.82 -16.47 -34.35
C GLY A 354 -10.12 -15.56 -35.55
N SER A 355 -9.66 -15.87 -36.77
CA SER A 355 -9.68 -14.98 -37.95
C SER A 355 -11.03 -14.87 -38.71
N GLY A 356 -12.18 -14.97 -38.03
CA GLY A 356 -13.51 -15.06 -38.66
C GLY A 356 -14.37 -13.79 -38.61
N ILE A 357 -15.54 -13.83 -39.26
CA ILE A 357 -16.58 -12.77 -39.22
C ILE A 357 -17.06 -12.51 -37.77
N VAL A 358 -17.23 -13.57 -36.98
CA VAL A 358 -17.62 -13.50 -35.57
C VAL A 358 -16.65 -12.65 -34.75
N GLN A 359 -15.36 -12.66 -35.10
CA GLN A 359 -14.34 -11.86 -34.42
C GLN A 359 -14.50 -10.36 -34.70
N LYS A 360 -14.77 -9.99 -35.96
CA LYS A 360 -15.05 -8.59 -36.34
C LYS A 360 -16.32 -8.09 -35.67
N MET A 361 -17.36 -8.93 -35.64
CA MET A 361 -18.62 -8.63 -34.94
C MET A 361 -18.39 -8.41 -33.44
N ASN A 362 -17.69 -9.31 -32.75
CA ASN A 362 -17.36 -9.15 -31.33
C ASN A 362 -16.52 -7.91 -31.05
N SER A 363 -15.56 -7.59 -31.93
CA SER A 363 -14.76 -6.36 -31.82
C SER A 363 -15.64 -5.11 -31.94
N GLY A 364 -16.58 -5.10 -32.89
CA GLY A 364 -17.57 -4.03 -33.03
C GLY A 364 -18.47 -3.89 -31.80
N LEU A 365 -18.99 -5.00 -31.27
CA LEU A 365 -19.80 -5.03 -30.05
C LEU A 365 -19.03 -4.50 -28.82
N LEU A 366 -17.73 -4.79 -28.72
CA LEU A 366 -16.89 -4.22 -27.65
C LEU A 366 -16.70 -2.72 -27.81
N TYR A 367 -16.54 -2.20 -29.03
CA TYR A 367 -16.49 -0.74 -29.25
C TYR A 367 -17.80 -0.06 -28.90
N ILE A 368 -18.95 -0.67 -29.23
CA ILE A 368 -20.26 -0.16 -28.82
C ILE A 368 -20.35 -0.12 -27.28
N LEU A 369 -19.93 -1.20 -26.60
CA LEU A 369 -19.92 -1.27 -25.13
C LEU A 369 -19.07 -0.16 -24.51
N VAL A 370 -17.87 0.08 -25.06
CA VAL A 370 -16.99 1.18 -24.60
C VAL A 370 -17.63 2.53 -24.87
N GLY A 371 -18.20 2.75 -26.06
CA GLY A 371 -18.87 3.98 -26.42
C GLY A 371 -20.03 4.31 -25.48
N CYS A 372 -20.91 3.33 -25.22
CA CYS A 372 -21.99 3.46 -24.25
C CYS A 372 -21.46 3.75 -22.84
N SER A 373 -20.40 3.08 -22.41
CA SER A 373 -19.77 3.31 -21.10
C SER A 373 -19.16 4.71 -20.99
N GLY A 374 -18.58 5.24 -22.08
CA GLY A 374 -18.09 6.60 -22.14
C GLY A 374 -19.21 7.64 -21.99
N VAL A 375 -20.34 7.43 -22.66
CA VAL A 375 -21.53 8.30 -22.51
C VAL A 375 -22.09 8.24 -21.09
N MET A 376 -22.16 7.05 -20.48
CA MET A 376 -22.61 6.90 -19.10
C MET A 376 -21.70 7.63 -18.11
N LEU A 377 -20.37 7.56 -18.29
CA LEU A 377 -19.42 8.31 -17.46
C LEU A 377 -19.55 9.81 -17.67
N TYR A 378 -19.68 10.26 -18.92
CA TYR A 378 -19.87 11.69 -19.20
C TYR A 378 -21.15 12.23 -18.56
N SER A 379 -22.27 11.50 -18.69
CA SER A 379 -23.53 11.83 -18.04
C SER A 379 -23.43 11.85 -16.51
N GLY A 380 -22.71 10.89 -15.91
CA GLY A 380 -22.42 10.88 -14.48
C GLY A 380 -21.57 12.09 -14.04
N TYR A 381 -20.54 12.43 -14.83
CA TYR A 381 -19.67 13.58 -14.59
C TYR A 381 -20.46 14.89 -14.59
N THR A 382 -21.26 15.16 -15.62
CA THR A 382 -22.04 16.41 -15.71
C THR A 382 -23.06 16.54 -14.58
N ARG A 383 -23.68 15.43 -14.15
CA ARG A 383 -24.58 15.43 -12.99
C ARG A 383 -23.87 15.81 -11.69
N LEU A 384 -22.64 15.32 -11.50
CA LEU A 384 -21.86 15.65 -10.32
C LEU A 384 -21.40 17.12 -10.34
N VAL A 385 -21.03 17.65 -11.50
CA VAL A 385 -20.71 19.08 -11.67
C VAL A 385 -21.91 19.96 -11.33
N MET A 386 -23.10 19.68 -11.88
CA MET A 386 -24.32 20.43 -11.54
C MET A 386 -24.64 20.40 -10.03
N TYR A 387 -24.34 19.27 -9.38
CA TYR A 387 -24.51 19.16 -7.93
C TYR A 387 -23.50 20.00 -7.16
N GLU A 388 -22.24 20.06 -7.61
CA GLU A 388 -21.20 20.87 -6.99
C GLU A 388 -21.46 22.38 -7.16
N GLU A 389 -21.92 22.79 -8.34
CA GLU A 389 -22.32 24.17 -8.62
C GLU A 389 -23.49 24.61 -7.73
N ALA A 390 -24.45 23.73 -7.44
CA ALA A 390 -25.58 24.03 -6.58
C ALA A 390 -25.24 23.99 -5.07
N TYR A 391 -24.41 23.03 -4.62
CA TYR A 391 -24.28 22.72 -3.18
C TYR A 391 -22.89 22.91 -2.58
N GLY A 392 -21.80 22.99 -3.37
CA GLY A 392 -20.46 22.88 -2.77
C GLY A 392 -19.52 21.99 -3.54
N TYR A 393 -18.24 22.34 -3.57
CA TYR A 393 -17.20 21.35 -3.85
C TYR A 393 -16.81 20.67 -2.55
N THR A 394 -16.69 19.34 -2.55
CA THR A 394 -16.27 18.58 -1.37
C THR A 394 -15.24 17.52 -1.72
N TYR A 395 -14.56 17.02 -0.68
CA TYR A 395 -13.48 16.06 -0.81
C TYR A 395 -13.89 14.78 -1.56
N THR A 396 -15.01 14.18 -1.16
CA THR A 396 -15.52 12.94 -1.77
C THR A 396 -15.88 13.15 -3.24
N ARG A 397 -16.52 14.27 -3.59
CA ARG A 397 -16.95 14.54 -4.97
C ARG A 397 -15.74 14.73 -5.89
N TYR A 398 -14.69 15.40 -5.41
CA TYR A 398 -13.43 15.53 -6.14
C TYR A 398 -12.75 14.18 -6.41
N LEU A 399 -12.69 13.31 -5.40
CA LEU A 399 -12.15 11.94 -5.58
C LEU A 399 -12.97 11.11 -6.56
N VAL A 400 -14.30 11.26 -6.54
CA VAL A 400 -15.19 10.58 -7.48
C VAL A 400 -14.97 11.09 -8.91
N HIS A 401 -14.76 12.40 -9.12
CA HIS A 401 -14.33 12.96 -10.41
C HIS A 401 -13.01 12.36 -10.89
N ALA A 402 -11.99 12.31 -10.03
CA ALA A 402 -10.70 11.69 -10.37
C ALA A 402 -10.85 10.20 -10.72
N PHE A 403 -11.71 9.48 -10.00
CA PHE A 403 -12.00 8.06 -10.27
C PHE A 403 -12.73 7.86 -11.61
N MET A 404 -13.70 8.71 -11.95
CA MET A 404 -14.39 8.65 -13.24
C MET A 404 -13.42 8.89 -14.41
N ILE A 405 -12.53 9.87 -14.29
CA ILE A 405 -11.48 10.13 -15.29
C ILE A 405 -10.56 8.92 -15.41
N PHE A 406 -10.11 8.35 -14.29
CA PHE A 406 -9.29 7.15 -14.26
C PHE A 406 -9.98 5.95 -14.94
N LEU A 407 -11.27 5.72 -14.65
CA LEU A 407 -12.05 4.66 -15.27
C LEU A 407 -12.24 4.88 -16.78
N GLY A 408 -12.45 6.13 -17.20
CA GLY A 408 -12.48 6.52 -18.62
C GLY A 408 -11.16 6.23 -19.34
N LEU A 409 -10.01 6.54 -18.72
CA LEU A 409 -8.69 6.23 -19.27
C LEU A 409 -8.45 4.71 -19.34
N LEU A 410 -8.90 3.94 -18.35
CA LEU A 410 -8.84 2.49 -18.39
C LEU A 410 -9.67 1.90 -19.55
N LEU A 411 -10.89 2.40 -19.75
CA LEU A 411 -11.74 2.04 -20.89
C LEU A 411 -11.08 2.39 -22.22
N PHE A 412 -10.45 3.57 -22.32
CA PHE A 412 -9.74 4.00 -23.51
C PHE A 412 -8.57 3.08 -23.86
N ILE A 413 -7.73 2.72 -22.89
CA ILE A 413 -6.62 1.77 -23.10
C ILE A 413 -7.16 0.38 -23.51
N ALA A 414 -8.27 -0.06 -22.92
CA ALA A 414 -8.90 -1.31 -23.31
C ALA A 414 -9.41 -1.28 -24.75
N ALA A 415 -10.02 -0.17 -25.18
CA ALA A 415 -10.46 0.04 -26.55
C ALA A 415 -9.28 0.02 -27.53
N MET A 416 -8.16 0.65 -27.16
CA MET A 416 -6.92 0.58 -27.96
C MET A 416 -6.43 -0.86 -28.15
N ARG A 417 -6.60 -1.74 -27.17
CA ARG A 417 -6.25 -3.17 -27.31
C ARG A 417 -7.09 -3.89 -28.36
N ILE A 418 -8.34 -3.47 -28.57
CA ILE A 418 -9.20 -4.04 -29.63
C ILE A 418 -8.55 -3.79 -31.00
N HIS A 419 -7.95 -2.61 -31.19
CA HIS A 419 -7.21 -2.26 -32.40
C HIS A 419 -5.81 -2.90 -32.45
N PHE A 420 -5.04 -2.76 -31.37
CA PHE A 420 -3.68 -3.26 -31.25
C PHE A 420 -3.65 -4.53 -30.39
N ARG A 421 -3.86 -5.68 -31.04
CA ARG A 421 -4.02 -6.99 -30.37
C ARG A 421 -2.85 -7.42 -29.48
N GLN A 422 -1.66 -6.84 -29.67
CA GLN A 422 -0.47 -7.16 -28.90
C GLN A 422 -0.26 -6.27 -27.66
N LEU A 423 -1.17 -5.35 -27.33
CA LEU A 423 -0.99 -4.47 -26.17
C LEU A 423 -1.09 -5.26 -24.84
N PRO A 424 -0.01 -5.28 -24.01
CA PRO A 424 -0.06 -5.90 -22.70
C PRO A 424 -0.87 -5.05 -21.69
N LEU A 425 -2.19 -5.22 -21.63
CA LEU A 425 -3.09 -4.40 -20.79
C LEU A 425 -2.62 -4.25 -19.34
N ALA A 426 -2.23 -5.35 -18.71
CA ALA A 426 -1.83 -5.34 -17.29
C ALA A 426 -0.69 -4.34 -17.03
N LYS A 427 0.26 -4.26 -17.96
CA LYS A 427 1.40 -3.33 -17.88
C LYS A 427 0.94 -1.87 -17.88
N TYR A 428 0.09 -1.51 -18.84
CA TYR A 428 -0.42 -0.14 -18.96
C TYR A 428 -1.34 0.23 -17.79
N TYR A 429 -2.19 -0.68 -17.33
CA TYR A 429 -3.08 -0.42 -16.18
C TYR A 429 -2.32 -0.20 -14.89
N ILE A 430 -1.28 -1.00 -14.62
CA ILE A 430 -0.43 -0.81 -13.43
C ILE A 430 0.25 0.56 -13.47
N VAL A 431 0.85 0.92 -14.61
CA VAL A 431 1.52 2.22 -14.77
C VAL A 431 0.53 3.36 -14.63
N LEU A 432 -0.64 3.27 -15.28
CA LEU A 432 -1.69 4.28 -15.20
C LEU A 432 -2.19 4.44 -13.76
N ALA A 433 -2.45 3.34 -13.04
CA ALA A 433 -2.92 3.40 -11.65
C ALA A 433 -1.88 4.06 -10.72
N LEU A 434 -0.61 3.70 -10.88
CA LEU A 434 0.48 4.29 -10.11
C LEU A 434 0.63 5.79 -10.39
N VAL A 435 0.61 6.18 -11.66
CA VAL A 435 0.72 7.59 -12.07
C VAL A 435 -0.50 8.38 -11.60
N ALA A 436 -1.71 7.86 -11.81
CA ALA A 436 -2.95 8.51 -11.37
C ALA A 436 -2.96 8.73 -9.85
N TYR A 437 -2.51 7.74 -9.08
CA TYR A 437 -2.42 7.89 -7.62
C TYR A 437 -1.43 8.98 -7.19
N VAL A 438 -0.26 9.07 -7.84
CA VAL A 438 0.69 10.17 -7.59
C VAL A 438 0.09 11.52 -7.99
N VAL A 439 -0.57 11.60 -9.14
CA VAL A 439 -1.20 12.86 -9.60
C VAL A 439 -2.22 13.35 -8.57
N VAL A 440 -3.11 12.48 -8.09
CA VAL A 440 -4.11 12.84 -7.04
C VAL A 440 -3.43 13.39 -5.78
N ASN A 441 -2.26 12.87 -5.42
CA ASN A 441 -1.49 13.34 -4.27
C ASN A 441 -0.85 14.73 -4.45
N TYR A 442 -0.57 15.15 -5.68
CA TYR A 442 0.12 16.41 -5.98
C TYR A 442 -0.80 17.53 -6.49
N VAL A 443 -2.05 17.20 -6.78
CA VAL A 443 -3.05 18.16 -7.28
C VAL A 443 -3.42 19.23 -6.25
N GLY A 444 -3.27 18.95 -4.95
CA GLY A 444 -3.67 19.88 -3.88
C GLY A 444 -5.20 20.00 -3.77
N ILE A 445 -5.86 18.90 -3.41
CA ILE A 445 -7.33 18.80 -3.40
C ILE A 445 -7.97 19.91 -2.55
N ASP A 446 -7.46 20.15 -1.34
CA ASP A 446 -8.03 21.14 -0.41
C ASP A 446 -7.96 22.58 -0.95
N ILE A 447 -6.86 22.91 -1.65
CA ILE A 447 -6.68 24.21 -2.33
C ILE A 447 -7.75 24.37 -3.41
N ARG A 448 -7.94 23.36 -4.27
CA ARG A 448 -8.93 23.41 -5.36
C ARG A 448 -10.37 23.47 -4.85
N ILE A 449 -10.65 22.77 -3.75
CA ILE A 449 -11.95 22.85 -3.08
C ILE A 449 -12.19 24.26 -2.55
N ALA A 450 -11.21 24.87 -1.89
CA ALA A 450 -11.32 26.24 -1.39
C ALA A 450 -11.54 27.24 -2.53
N GLU A 451 -10.71 27.17 -3.59
CA GLU A 451 -10.81 28.03 -4.77
C GLU A 451 -12.21 27.95 -5.42
N ASN A 452 -12.69 26.74 -5.70
CA ASN A 452 -13.98 26.57 -6.38
C ASN A 452 -15.18 26.94 -5.49
N ASN A 453 -15.11 26.71 -4.18
CA ASN A 453 -16.15 27.17 -3.26
C ASN A 453 -16.18 28.71 -3.14
N LEU A 454 -15.01 29.34 -3.14
CA LEU A 454 -14.89 30.79 -3.13
C LEU A 454 -15.40 31.41 -4.44
N GLU A 455 -15.09 30.81 -5.59
CA GLU A 455 -15.62 31.29 -6.87
C GLU A 455 -17.15 31.16 -6.94
N ARG A 456 -17.70 30.03 -6.44
CA ARG A 456 -19.16 29.87 -6.32
C ARG A 456 -19.77 30.98 -5.45
N TYR A 457 -19.14 31.30 -4.32
CA TYR A 457 -19.63 32.34 -3.41
C TYR A 457 -19.80 33.69 -4.10
N ARG A 458 -18.91 34.07 -5.02
CA ARG A 458 -19.05 35.32 -5.79
C ARG A 458 -20.34 35.41 -6.60
N THR A 459 -20.88 34.27 -7.01
CA THR A 459 -22.09 34.19 -7.84
C THR A 459 -23.33 33.96 -6.97
N THR A 460 -23.26 33.11 -5.96
CA THR A 460 -24.43 32.69 -5.17
C THR A 460 -24.60 33.45 -3.85
N SER A 461 -23.54 34.11 -3.36
CA SER A 461 -23.46 34.70 -2.01
C SER A 461 -23.69 33.69 -0.86
N VAL A 462 -23.65 32.38 -1.13
CA VAL A 462 -23.82 31.32 -0.14
C VAL A 462 -22.51 30.55 0.01
N ILE A 463 -21.98 30.51 1.23
CA ILE A 463 -20.73 29.83 1.56
C ILE A 463 -20.88 28.99 2.82
N ASP A 464 -20.35 27.77 2.75
CA ASP A 464 -20.28 26.87 3.88
C ASP A 464 -18.97 27.13 4.64
N LYS A 465 -19.04 28.06 5.60
CA LYS A 465 -17.88 28.46 6.41
C LYS A 465 -17.38 27.30 7.28
N GLU A 466 -18.29 26.47 7.78
CA GLU A 466 -17.96 25.33 8.62
C GLU A 466 -17.14 24.30 7.84
N TYR A 467 -17.58 23.97 6.61
CA TYR A 467 -16.80 23.07 5.75
C TYR A 467 -15.42 23.62 5.36
N LEU A 468 -15.33 24.92 5.01
CA LEU A 468 -14.05 25.55 4.71
C LEU A 468 -13.10 25.55 5.92
N SER A 469 -13.66 25.58 7.14
CA SER A 469 -12.90 25.54 8.38
C SER A 469 -12.22 24.18 8.63
N GLU A 470 -12.80 23.10 8.10
CA GLU A 470 -12.26 21.74 8.22
C GLU A 470 -11.11 21.46 7.24
N LEU A 471 -10.95 22.29 6.22
CA LEU A 471 -9.89 22.13 5.22
C LEU A 471 -8.49 22.16 5.85
N SER A 472 -7.56 21.54 5.13
CA SER A 472 -6.18 21.40 5.58
C SER A 472 -5.43 22.74 5.62
N ALA A 473 -4.23 22.69 6.20
CA ALA A 473 -3.34 23.85 6.26
C ALA A 473 -2.98 24.41 4.88
N ASP A 474 -3.07 23.58 3.82
CA ASP A 474 -2.83 24.02 2.45
C ASP A 474 -3.81 25.10 1.97
N ALA A 475 -5.04 25.12 2.50
CA ALA A 475 -6.08 26.07 2.10
C ALA A 475 -6.00 27.43 2.84
N ILE A 476 -5.24 27.51 3.93
CA ILE A 476 -5.21 28.69 4.81
C ILE A 476 -4.86 30.00 4.10
N PRO A 477 -3.84 30.06 3.22
CA PRO A 477 -3.53 31.31 2.50
C PRO A 477 -4.72 31.85 1.68
N LEU A 478 -5.52 30.97 1.07
CA LEU A 478 -6.73 31.35 0.34
C LEU A 478 -7.84 31.84 1.27
N LEU A 479 -7.99 31.21 2.45
CA LEU A 479 -8.98 31.62 3.44
C LEU A 479 -8.65 32.98 4.06
N ILE A 480 -7.36 33.31 4.23
CA ILE A 480 -6.90 34.64 4.67
C ILE A 480 -7.28 35.72 3.63
N ASP A 481 -6.95 35.49 2.35
CA ASP A 481 -7.30 36.42 1.27
C ASP A 481 -8.82 36.64 1.18
N PHE A 482 -9.60 35.60 1.40
CA PHE A 482 -11.05 35.71 1.48
C PHE A 482 -11.52 36.51 2.69
N SER A 483 -11.00 36.24 3.90
CA SER A 483 -11.38 36.96 5.12
C SER A 483 -11.09 38.46 5.00
N ARG A 484 -9.93 38.83 4.42
CA ARG A 484 -9.57 40.23 4.14
C ARG A 484 -10.60 40.95 3.26
N LYS A 485 -11.13 40.26 2.25
CA LYS A 485 -12.10 40.84 1.30
C LYS A 485 -13.50 40.95 1.90
N GLU A 486 -13.91 39.99 2.71
CA GLU A 486 -15.24 39.91 3.32
C GLU A 486 -15.26 40.40 4.78
N HIS A 487 -14.53 41.48 5.09
CA HIS A 487 -14.57 42.16 6.40
C HIS A 487 -14.35 41.24 7.62
N GLY A 488 -13.40 40.31 7.54
CA GLY A 488 -13.02 39.47 8.68
C GLY A 488 -13.98 38.31 8.94
N SER A 489 -14.76 37.90 7.94
CA SER A 489 -15.83 36.90 8.11
C SER A 489 -15.39 35.51 8.61
N LEU A 490 -14.08 35.22 8.62
CA LEU A 490 -13.46 33.99 9.10
C LEU A 490 -12.42 34.23 10.23
N ASP A 491 -12.33 35.43 10.81
CA ASP A 491 -11.23 35.80 11.71
C ASP A 491 -11.19 34.96 12.99
N GLU A 492 -12.34 34.72 13.61
CA GLU A 492 -12.44 33.87 14.80
C GLU A 492 -11.87 32.47 14.54
N PHE A 493 -12.17 31.91 13.37
CA PHE A 493 -11.65 30.61 12.95
C PHE A 493 -10.15 30.64 12.69
N LEU A 494 -9.65 31.66 11.97
CA LEU A 494 -8.23 31.79 11.66
C LEU A 494 -7.39 32.00 12.93
N GLN A 495 -7.91 32.73 13.93
CA GLN A 495 -7.29 32.89 15.25
C GLN A 495 -7.28 31.58 16.05
N ALA A 496 -8.38 30.82 16.03
CA ALA A 496 -8.43 29.50 16.67
C ALA A 496 -7.40 28.55 16.05
N ARG A 497 -7.26 28.56 14.70
CA ARG A 497 -6.25 27.79 13.99
C ARG A 497 -4.82 28.20 14.37
N LEU A 498 -4.49 29.48 14.39
CA LEU A 498 -3.15 29.93 14.81
C LEU A 498 -2.83 29.48 16.24
N THR A 499 -3.79 29.60 17.15
CA THR A 499 -3.63 29.16 18.55
C THR A 499 -3.36 27.66 18.64
N SER A 500 -4.07 26.85 17.85
CA SER A 500 -3.84 25.40 17.80
C SER A 500 -2.45 25.05 17.26
N MET A 501 -2.00 25.72 16.20
CA MET A 501 -0.70 25.47 15.57
C MET A 501 0.47 25.95 16.42
N THR A 502 0.30 27.02 17.19
CA THR A 502 1.35 27.59 18.06
C THR A 502 1.57 26.77 19.32
N ARG A 503 0.53 26.06 19.82
CA ARG A 503 0.64 25.16 20.97
C ARG A 503 1.38 23.85 20.63
N GLU A 504 1.38 23.44 19.37
CA GLU A 504 2.15 22.30 18.89
C GLU A 504 3.60 22.73 18.62
N GLU A 505 4.48 22.66 19.63
CA GLU A 505 5.94 22.75 19.41
C GLU A 505 6.36 21.61 18.47
N SER A 506 6.43 21.92 17.17
CA SER A 506 6.69 20.92 16.14
C SER A 506 8.17 20.57 16.16
N ALA A 507 8.48 19.32 16.53
CA ALA A 507 9.84 18.82 16.38
C ALA A 507 10.21 18.78 14.89
N TRP A 508 11.49 19.01 14.57
CA TRP A 508 11.94 19.04 13.18
C TRP A 508 11.61 17.79 12.34
N PRO A 509 11.53 16.54 12.87
CA PRO A 509 11.15 15.36 12.07
C PRO A 509 9.73 15.44 11.52
N GLU A 510 8.85 16.19 12.21
CA GLU A 510 7.45 16.41 11.84
C GLU A 510 7.27 17.58 10.88
N PHE A 511 8.37 18.21 10.47
CA PHE A 511 8.33 19.40 9.64
C PHE A 511 7.53 19.13 8.36
N ASN A 512 6.52 19.99 8.16
CA ASN A 512 5.63 19.98 7.03
C ASN A 512 5.55 21.41 6.47
N TRP A 513 5.83 21.56 5.19
CA TRP A 513 5.91 22.85 4.51
C TRP A 513 4.58 23.59 4.48
N ALA A 514 3.47 22.89 4.21
CA ALA A 514 2.14 23.49 4.21
C ALA A 514 1.76 24.07 5.57
N LYS A 515 2.02 23.33 6.66
CA LYS A 515 1.81 23.82 8.03
C LYS A 515 2.70 25.03 8.35
N TYR A 516 3.98 24.98 7.99
CA TYR A 516 4.91 26.09 8.22
C TYR A 516 4.47 27.37 7.50
N ARG A 517 4.13 27.26 6.21
CA ARG A 517 3.61 28.39 5.42
C ARG A 517 2.33 28.95 6.04
N ALA A 518 1.38 28.09 6.38
CA ALA A 518 0.10 28.50 6.96
C ALA A 518 0.28 29.25 8.30
N GLN A 519 1.14 28.75 9.18
CA GLN A 519 1.41 29.38 10.47
C GLN A 519 2.01 30.79 10.31
N ARG A 520 2.94 30.95 9.37
CA ARG A 520 3.56 32.25 9.08
C ARG A 520 2.54 33.25 8.54
N GLU A 521 1.77 32.86 7.53
CA GLU A 521 0.76 33.73 6.92
C GLU A 521 -0.35 34.10 7.93
N LEU A 522 -0.77 33.18 8.79
CA LEU A 522 -1.72 33.45 9.86
C LEU A 522 -1.18 34.44 10.90
N HIS A 523 0.10 34.29 11.26
CA HIS A 523 0.75 35.21 12.19
C HIS A 523 0.82 36.62 11.63
N ASP A 524 1.23 36.75 10.36
CA ASP A 524 1.28 38.03 9.65
C ASP A 524 -0.13 38.64 9.53
N TYR A 525 -1.16 37.84 9.25
CA TYR A 525 -2.54 38.30 9.14
C TYR A 525 -3.13 38.82 10.46
N ILE A 526 -2.82 38.19 11.59
CA ILE A 526 -3.40 38.56 12.90
C ILE A 526 -2.68 39.77 13.53
N LEU A 527 -1.46 40.06 13.08
CA LEU A 527 -0.69 41.23 13.52
C LEU A 527 -1.03 42.52 12.76
N GLU A 528 -1.54 42.40 11.53
CA GLU A 528 -2.12 43.50 10.74
C GLU A 528 -3.52 43.87 11.25
#